data_AF-A0A940CLB0-F1
#
_entry.id   AF-A0A940CLB0-F1
#
_cell.length_a   1.000
_cell.length_b   1.000
_cell.length_c   1.000
_cell.angle_alpha   90.00
_cell.angle_beta   90.00
_cell.angle_gamma   90.00
#
_symmetry.space_group_name_H-M   'P 1'
#
loop_
_entity.id
_entity.type
_entity.pdbx_description
1 polymer ?
#
loop_
_entity_poly.entity_id
_entity_poly.type
_entity_poly.pdbx_seq_one_letter_code
_entity_poly.pdbx_strand_id
1 'polypeptide(L)'
;QSLWISFFIIIPIVFFMGVSGLIAISLDSKINPDLAFFTILLKENTFLLSILIIIMALSLTISTVDTLVNAISSLVVVEGRYFFADYRNKNFLKLSKIFLVILSIFSFIIASKGFSILYLFLLADLFCCAAVITVFSGLYKKKVKEINAFISILIGLLLGLLLFPSPDFTQSILVGTILTRDLFPQFITNYLLFWSFLLATLSPVIAIISYDSFKR
;
A
#
# COMPACT_ATOMS: atom_id res chain seq x y z
N GLN A 1 -17.27 18.86 11.70
CA GLN A 1 -16.81 18.95 13.11
C GLN A 1 -15.93 17.78 13.49
N SER A 2 -16.31 16.52 13.20
CA SER A 2 -15.48 15.34 13.43
C SER A 2 -14.08 15.41 12.81
N LEU A 3 -13.97 15.88 11.55
CA LEU A 3 -12.70 15.92 10.82
C LEU A 3 -11.65 16.85 11.46
N TRP A 4 -12.09 18.01 11.97
CA TRP A 4 -11.23 18.93 12.70
C TRP A 4 -10.73 18.32 14.02
N ILE A 5 -11.60 17.62 14.75
CA ILE A 5 -11.23 16.94 15.99
C ILE A 5 -10.23 15.81 15.71
N SER A 6 -10.47 15.00 14.68
CA SER A 6 -9.54 13.95 14.26
C SER A 6 -8.17 14.53 13.90
N PHE A 7 -8.12 15.65 13.16
CA PHE A 7 -6.87 16.30 12.79
C PHE A 7 -6.02 16.69 14.02
N PHE A 8 -6.64 17.32 15.02
CA PHE A 8 -5.93 17.71 16.25
C PHE A 8 -5.46 16.52 17.09
N ILE A 9 -6.18 15.38 17.05
CA ILE A 9 -5.79 14.16 17.79
C ILE A 9 -4.66 13.41 17.08
N ILE A 10 -4.66 13.36 15.74
CA ILE A 10 -3.67 12.58 14.97
C ILE A 10 -2.27 13.17 15.09
N ILE A 11 -2.13 14.50 15.04
CA ILE A 11 -0.82 15.18 15.08
C ILE A 11 0.06 14.73 16.26
N PRO A 12 -0.38 14.84 17.53
CA PRO A 12 0.44 14.44 18.65
C PRO A 12 0.76 12.95 18.66
N ILE A 13 -0.20 12.09 18.26
CA ILE A 13 0.01 10.63 18.22
C ILE A 13 1.12 10.28 17.23
N VAL A 14 1.07 10.82 16.01
CA VAL A 14 2.08 10.59 14.98
C VAL A 14 3.44 11.15 15.41
N PHE A 15 3.45 12.32 16.04
CA PHE A 15 4.67 12.93 16.58
C PHE A 15 5.33 12.04 17.64
N PHE A 16 4.57 11.55 18.63
CA PHE A 16 5.08 10.64 19.65
C PHE A 16 5.61 9.33 19.04
N MET A 17 4.89 8.76 18.08
CA MET A 17 5.33 7.55 17.38
C MET A 17 6.66 7.79 16.65
N GLY A 18 6.78 8.90 15.91
CA GLY A 18 8.01 9.25 15.18
C GLY A 18 9.22 9.48 16.10
N VAL A 19 9.03 10.22 17.20
CA VAL A 19 10.07 10.48 18.19
C VAL A 19 10.54 9.18 18.85
N SER A 20 9.63 8.26 19.16
CA SER A 20 10.00 6.95 19.73
C SER A 20 10.91 6.15 18.79
N GLY A 21 10.67 6.17 17.48
CA GLY A 21 11.54 5.51 16.50
C GLY A 21 12.95 6.09 16.48
N LEU A 22 13.08 7.42 16.54
CA LEU A 22 14.39 8.09 16.63
C LEU A 22 15.13 7.74 17.92
N ILE A 23 14.42 7.70 19.04
CA ILE A 23 14.99 7.29 20.34
C ILE A 23 15.50 5.84 20.25
N ALA A 24 14.77 4.93 19.63
CA ALA A 24 15.15 3.51 19.53
C ALA A 24 16.49 3.35 18.80
N ILE A 25 16.62 4.02 17.65
CA ILE A 25 17.82 4.00 16.82
C ILE A 25 19.02 4.63 17.56
N SER A 26 18.77 5.65 18.38
CA SER A 26 19.82 6.28 19.19
C SER A 26 20.35 5.36 20.31
N LEU A 27 19.51 4.46 20.82
CA LEU A 27 19.87 3.51 21.88
C LEU A 27 20.59 2.27 21.33
N ASP A 28 20.16 1.77 20.17
CA ASP A 28 20.82 0.66 19.47
C ASP A 28 20.57 0.75 17.97
N SER A 29 21.65 0.97 17.21
CA SER A 29 21.60 1.15 15.76
C SER A 29 21.35 -0.15 14.99
N LYS A 30 21.32 -1.31 15.67
CA LYS A 30 21.04 -2.62 15.04
C LYS A 30 19.58 -3.06 15.16
N ILE A 31 18.73 -2.27 15.85
CA ILE A 31 17.32 -2.59 16.00
C ILE A 31 16.63 -2.51 14.63
N ASN A 32 15.81 -3.52 14.33
CA ASN A 32 14.92 -3.47 13.17
C ASN A 32 13.93 -2.30 13.34
N PRO A 33 13.88 -1.35 12.39
CA PRO A 33 13.06 -0.14 12.53
C PRO A 33 11.57 -0.46 12.73
N ASP A 34 11.10 -1.55 12.13
CA ASP A 34 9.72 -2.05 12.25
C ASP A 34 9.34 -2.45 13.70
N LEU A 35 10.32 -2.82 14.52
CA LEU A 35 10.12 -3.25 15.91
C LEU A 35 10.58 -2.21 16.94
N ALA A 36 11.08 -1.06 16.48
CA ALA A 36 11.66 0.00 17.31
C ALA A 36 10.77 0.42 18.48
N PHE A 37 9.49 0.66 18.23
CA PHE A 37 8.52 1.04 19.27
C PHE A 37 8.37 -0.05 20.35
N PHE A 38 8.16 -1.29 19.93
CA PHE A 38 7.97 -2.41 20.86
C PHE A 38 9.25 -2.74 21.64
N THR A 39 10.42 -2.59 21.03
CA THR A 39 11.69 -2.82 21.73
C THR A 39 11.87 -1.82 22.87
N ILE A 40 11.63 -0.52 22.67
CA ILE A 40 11.66 0.47 23.77
C ILE A 40 10.62 0.12 24.83
N LEU A 41 9.38 -0.13 24.39
CA LEU A 41 8.26 -0.38 25.28
C LEU A 41 8.44 -1.66 26.10
N LEU A 42 9.18 -2.66 25.63
CA LEU A 42 9.35 -3.94 26.33
C LEU A 42 10.68 -4.06 27.10
N LYS A 43 11.68 -3.20 26.82
CA LYS A 43 13.05 -3.32 27.36
C LYS A 43 13.14 -3.14 28.88
N GLU A 44 12.33 -2.27 29.47
CA GLU A 44 12.43 -1.91 30.91
C GLU A 44 11.11 -2.08 31.68
N ASN A 45 10.09 -2.68 31.06
CA ASN A 45 8.76 -2.79 31.66
C ASN A 45 8.58 -4.06 32.50
N THR A 46 7.65 -4.02 33.46
CA THR A 46 7.29 -5.17 34.30
C THR A 46 6.64 -6.28 33.47
N PHE A 47 6.83 -7.53 33.87
CA PHE A 47 6.29 -8.71 33.18
C PHE A 47 4.78 -8.61 32.86
N LEU A 48 3.98 -8.09 33.80
CA LEU A 48 2.54 -7.90 33.63
C LEU A 48 2.20 -6.87 32.53
N LEU A 49 2.95 -5.78 32.46
CA LEU A 49 2.72 -4.72 31.48
C LEU A 49 3.02 -5.22 30.07
N SER A 50 4.09 -5.99 29.89
CA SER A 50 4.44 -6.62 28.61
C SER A 50 3.35 -7.57 28.09
N ILE A 51 2.78 -8.40 28.96
CA ILE A 51 1.66 -9.29 28.59
C ILE A 51 0.43 -8.48 28.17
N LEU A 52 0.07 -7.45 28.94
CA LEU A 52 -1.08 -6.60 28.64
C LEU A 52 -0.94 -5.94 27.26
N ILE A 53 0.24 -5.39 26.96
CA ILE A 53 0.55 -4.76 25.68
C ILE A 53 0.44 -5.77 24.53
N ILE A 54 0.98 -6.98 24.70
CA ILE A 54 0.90 -8.02 23.66
C ILE A 54 -0.55 -8.40 23.39
N ILE A 55 -1.37 -8.59 24.43
CA ILE A 55 -2.81 -8.90 24.29
C ILE A 55 -3.53 -7.74 23.57
N MET A 56 -3.23 -6.50 23.94
CA MET A 56 -3.84 -5.31 23.30
C MET A 56 -3.44 -5.21 21.82
N ALA A 57 -2.17 -5.40 21.49
CA ALA A 57 -1.67 -5.37 20.13
C ALA A 57 -2.29 -6.49 19.28
N LEU A 58 -2.35 -7.72 19.82
CA LEU A 58 -3.02 -8.85 19.15
C LEU A 58 -4.51 -8.56 18.93
N SER A 59 -5.21 -8.06 19.94
CA SER A 59 -6.63 -7.72 19.83
C SER A 59 -6.88 -6.65 18.76
N LEU A 60 -6.03 -5.61 18.71
CA LEU A 60 -6.10 -4.57 17.70
C LEU A 60 -5.89 -5.14 16.29
N THR A 61 -4.84 -5.95 16.10
CA THR A 61 -4.53 -6.55 14.78
C THR A 61 -5.64 -7.48 14.30
N ILE A 62 -6.18 -8.34 15.18
CA ILE A 62 -7.30 -9.23 14.85
C ILE A 62 -8.53 -8.43 14.41
N SER A 63 -8.86 -7.34 15.10
CA SER A 63 -9.99 -6.47 14.70
C SER A 63 -9.78 -5.81 13.33
N THR A 64 -8.55 -5.37 13.01
CA THR A 64 -8.24 -4.82 11.68
C THR A 64 -8.33 -5.88 10.57
N VAL A 65 -7.91 -7.11 10.85
CA VAL A 65 -8.04 -8.23 9.90
C VAL A 65 -9.51 -8.58 9.68
N ASP A 66 -10.32 -8.64 10.75
CA ASP A 66 -11.75 -8.93 10.66
C ASP A 66 -12.48 -7.90 9.78
N THR A 67 -12.21 -6.61 9.99
CA THR A 67 -12.80 -5.54 9.19
C THR A 67 -12.38 -5.62 7.70
N LEU A 68 -11.11 -5.92 7.42
CA LEU A 68 -10.60 -6.10 6.07
C LEU A 68 -11.22 -7.31 5.36
N VAL A 69 -11.23 -8.48 6.03
CA VAL A 69 -11.83 -9.72 5.49
C VAL A 69 -13.31 -9.50 5.21
N ASN A 70 -14.03 -8.83 6.11
CA ASN A 70 -15.44 -8.52 5.91
C ASN A 70 -15.66 -7.57 4.72
N ALA A 71 -14.84 -6.53 4.57
CA ALA A 71 -14.88 -5.63 3.42
C ALA A 71 -14.67 -6.37 2.10
N ILE A 72 -13.62 -7.20 1.98
CA ILE A 72 -13.37 -8.02 0.79
C ILE A 72 -14.54 -8.98 0.54
N SER A 73 -15.07 -9.61 1.58
CA SER A 73 -16.20 -10.52 1.46
C SER A 73 -17.43 -9.84 0.85
N SER A 74 -17.70 -8.60 1.28
CA SER A 74 -18.82 -7.80 0.80
C SER A 74 -18.60 -7.36 -0.65
N LEU A 75 -17.38 -6.96 -1.01
CA LEU A 75 -17.01 -6.59 -2.38
C LEU A 75 -17.21 -7.78 -3.33
N VAL A 76 -16.69 -8.96 -2.98
CA VAL A 76 -16.83 -10.18 -3.79
C VAL A 76 -18.28 -10.60 -3.94
N VAL A 77 -19.11 -10.46 -2.90
CA VAL A 77 -20.55 -10.80 -2.96
C VAL A 77 -21.33 -9.79 -3.81
N VAL A 78 -21.04 -8.50 -3.69
CA VAL A 78 -21.75 -7.42 -4.40
C VAL A 78 -21.36 -7.39 -5.88
N GLU A 79 -20.07 -7.42 -6.17
CA GLU A 79 -19.52 -7.32 -7.53
C GLU A 79 -19.49 -8.67 -8.26
N GLY A 80 -19.45 -9.79 -7.53
CA GLY A 80 -19.48 -11.14 -8.11
C GLY A 80 -20.72 -11.39 -8.97
N ARG A 81 -21.82 -10.65 -8.77
CA ARG A 81 -23.01 -10.70 -9.63
C ARG A 81 -22.75 -10.22 -11.05
N TYR A 82 -21.78 -9.34 -11.28
CA TYR A 82 -21.42 -8.85 -12.61
C TYR A 82 -20.43 -9.76 -13.34
N PHE A 83 -19.57 -10.48 -12.59
CA PHE A 83 -18.58 -11.39 -13.16
C PHE A 83 -19.11 -12.82 -13.39
N PHE A 84 -20.03 -13.30 -12.55
CA PHE A 84 -20.62 -14.62 -12.69
C PHE A 84 -22.02 -14.54 -13.31
N ALA A 85 -22.10 -14.78 -14.63
CA ALA A 85 -23.33 -14.67 -15.43
C ALA A 85 -24.50 -15.58 -14.97
N ASP A 86 -24.23 -16.58 -14.13
CA ASP A 86 -25.22 -17.58 -13.72
C ASP A 86 -25.81 -17.25 -12.34
N TYR A 87 -26.77 -16.31 -12.35
CA TYR A 87 -27.39 -15.69 -11.19
C TYR A 87 -28.22 -16.65 -10.30
N ARG A 88 -28.64 -17.80 -10.84
CA ARG A 88 -29.85 -18.48 -10.33
C ARG A 88 -29.65 -19.52 -9.23
N ASN A 89 -28.44 -20.04 -8.97
CA ASN A 89 -28.34 -21.20 -8.05
C ASN A 89 -27.01 -21.41 -7.29
N LYS A 90 -26.11 -20.42 -7.21
CA LYS A 90 -24.86 -20.57 -6.47
C LYS A 90 -24.91 -19.78 -5.17
N ASN A 91 -24.62 -20.44 -4.04
CA ASN A 91 -24.43 -19.80 -2.75
C ASN A 91 -23.21 -18.88 -2.80
N PHE A 92 -23.39 -17.63 -3.25
CA PHE A 92 -22.33 -16.61 -3.35
C PHE A 92 -21.59 -16.40 -2.02
N LEU A 93 -22.28 -16.56 -0.89
CA LEU A 93 -21.66 -16.56 0.45
C LEU A 93 -20.64 -17.69 0.64
N LYS A 94 -20.91 -18.90 0.10
CA LYS A 94 -19.98 -20.03 0.18
C LYS A 94 -18.78 -19.82 -0.75
N LEU A 95 -19.01 -19.24 -1.93
CA LEU A 95 -17.95 -18.91 -2.89
C LEU A 95 -17.03 -17.79 -2.37
N SER A 96 -17.60 -16.75 -1.78
CA SER A 96 -16.85 -15.68 -1.10
C SER A 96 -15.99 -16.24 0.04
N LYS A 97 -16.55 -17.12 0.89
CA LYS A 97 -15.76 -17.79 1.95
C LYS A 97 -14.59 -18.61 1.41
N ILE A 98 -14.78 -19.36 0.32
CA ILE A 98 -13.70 -20.14 -0.31
C ILE A 98 -12.62 -19.21 -0.85
N PHE A 99 -13.01 -18.13 -1.54
CA PHE A 99 -12.08 -17.13 -2.06
C PHE A 99 -11.25 -16.49 -0.93
N LEU A 100 -11.88 -16.15 0.20
CA LEU A 100 -11.19 -15.59 1.36
C LEU A 100 -10.19 -16.57 1.98
N VAL A 101 -10.51 -17.86 2.06
CA VAL A 101 -9.57 -18.89 2.54
C VAL A 101 -8.36 -19.00 1.62
N ILE A 102 -8.55 -18.92 0.30
CA ILE A 102 -7.44 -18.92 -0.65
C ILE A 102 -6.57 -17.67 -0.47
N LEU A 103 -7.20 -16.50 -0.30
CA LEU A 103 -6.51 -15.25 -0.08
C LEU A 103 -5.70 -15.27 1.23
N SER A 104 -6.25 -15.84 2.32
CA SER A 104 -5.55 -15.94 3.59
C SER A 104 -4.35 -16.89 3.53
N ILE A 105 -4.43 -17.99 2.78
CA ILE A 105 -3.29 -18.87 2.51
C ILE A 105 -2.19 -18.11 1.76
N PHE A 106 -2.55 -17.34 0.74
CA PHE A 106 -1.58 -16.53 -0.01
C PHE A 106 -0.91 -15.46 0.87
N SER A 107 -1.70 -14.77 1.69
CA SER A 107 -1.19 -13.80 2.67
C SER A 107 -0.24 -14.45 3.69
N PHE A 108 -0.56 -15.66 4.16
CA PHE A 108 0.29 -16.41 5.09
C PHE A 108 1.65 -16.75 4.46
N ILE A 109 1.67 -17.19 3.20
CA ILE A 109 2.92 -17.48 2.46
C ILE A 109 3.78 -16.22 2.33
N ILE A 110 3.18 -15.06 2.03
CA ILE A 110 3.91 -13.79 1.91
C ILE A 110 4.44 -13.34 3.27
N ALA A 111 3.62 -13.40 4.32
CA ALA A 111 4.01 -13.01 5.67
C ALA A 111 5.18 -13.85 6.19
N SER A 112 5.22 -15.15 5.87
CA SER A 112 6.31 -16.06 6.24
C SER A 112 7.67 -15.67 5.65
N LYS A 113 7.71 -14.89 4.56
CA LYS A 113 8.96 -14.40 3.96
C LYS A 113 9.62 -13.25 4.73
N GLY A 114 8.91 -12.62 5.69
CA GLY A 114 9.50 -11.62 6.58
C GLY A 114 9.99 -10.35 5.89
N PHE A 115 9.30 -9.90 4.83
CA PHE A 115 9.61 -8.61 4.19
C PHE A 115 9.42 -7.44 5.17
N SER A 116 10.20 -6.38 5.00
CA SER A 116 10.04 -5.17 5.82
C SER A 116 8.68 -4.52 5.58
N ILE A 117 8.04 -4.08 6.66
CA ILE A 117 6.71 -3.48 6.59
C ILE A 117 6.77 -2.15 5.83
N LEU A 118 7.85 -1.38 6.02
CA LEU A 118 8.11 -0.16 5.27
C LEU A 118 8.10 -0.40 3.75
N TYR A 119 8.72 -1.48 3.27
CA TYR A 119 8.76 -1.78 1.84
C TYR A 119 7.38 -2.12 1.29
N LEU A 120 6.59 -2.93 2.01
CA LEU A 120 5.21 -3.25 1.63
C LEU A 120 4.31 -2.00 1.61
N PHE A 121 4.52 -1.09 2.57
CA PHE A 121 3.79 0.17 2.64
C PHE A 121 4.10 1.09 1.45
N LEU A 122 5.38 1.27 1.12
CA LEU A 122 5.80 2.04 -0.06
C LEU A 122 5.26 1.44 -1.37
N LEU A 123 5.24 0.10 -1.46
CA LEU A 123 4.65 -0.59 -2.61
C LEU A 123 3.15 -0.28 -2.71
N ALA A 124 2.39 -0.40 -1.61
CA ALA A 124 0.96 -0.10 -1.58
C ALA A 124 0.67 1.36 -1.94
N ASP A 125 1.48 2.30 -1.47
CA ASP A 125 1.37 3.72 -1.82
C ASP A 125 1.58 3.95 -3.31
N LEU A 126 2.46 3.18 -3.98
CA LEU A 126 2.66 3.27 -5.42
C LEU A 126 1.38 2.92 -6.21
N PHE A 127 0.67 1.87 -5.80
CA PHE A 127 -0.64 1.51 -6.37
C PHE A 127 -1.64 2.65 -6.20
N CYS A 128 -1.66 3.29 -5.02
CA CYS A 128 -2.54 4.42 -4.74
C CYS A 128 -2.18 5.63 -5.64
N CYS A 129 -0.90 5.99 -5.72
CA CYS A 129 -0.41 7.08 -6.55
C CYS A 129 -0.81 6.95 -8.03
N ALA A 130 -0.78 5.72 -8.58
CA ALA A 130 -1.21 5.45 -9.95
C ALA A 130 -2.71 5.68 -10.17
N ALA A 131 -3.54 5.47 -9.14
CA ALA A 131 -5.00 5.54 -9.23
C ALA A 131 -5.59 6.89 -8.80
N VAL A 132 -4.94 7.64 -7.92
CA VAL A 132 -5.48 8.87 -7.30
C VAL A 132 -5.97 9.87 -8.36
N ILE A 133 -5.11 10.25 -9.32
CA ILE A 133 -5.48 11.30 -10.29
C ILE A 133 -6.56 10.82 -11.24
N THR A 134 -6.51 9.57 -11.69
CA THR A 134 -7.54 8.99 -12.55
C THR A 134 -8.89 8.94 -11.86
N VAL A 135 -8.94 8.54 -10.59
CA VAL A 135 -10.18 8.47 -9.80
C VAL A 135 -10.75 9.87 -9.59
N PHE A 136 -9.94 10.83 -9.15
CA PHE A 136 -10.40 12.22 -9.01
C PHE A 136 -10.86 12.80 -10.35
N SER A 137 -10.14 12.55 -11.45
CA SER A 137 -10.56 13.01 -12.77
C SER A 137 -11.90 12.42 -13.21
N GLY A 138 -12.19 11.17 -12.87
CA GLY A 138 -13.48 10.52 -13.12
C GLY A 138 -14.63 11.13 -12.32
N LEU A 139 -14.37 11.60 -11.09
CA LEU A 139 -15.36 12.30 -10.27
C LEU A 139 -15.70 13.70 -10.81
N TYR A 140 -14.69 14.44 -11.31
CA TYR A 140 -14.89 15.83 -11.77
C TYR A 140 -15.28 15.96 -13.24
N LYS A 141 -14.78 15.09 -14.14
CA LYS A 141 -15.06 15.14 -15.59
C LYS A 141 -16.16 14.15 -15.98
N LYS A 142 -17.30 14.65 -16.45
CA LYS A 142 -18.46 13.85 -16.92
C LYS A 142 -18.21 12.92 -18.14
N LYS A 143 -17.07 13.01 -18.84
CA LYS A 143 -16.83 12.34 -20.14
C LYS A 143 -15.62 11.39 -20.19
N VAL A 144 -15.10 10.95 -19.04
CA VAL A 144 -14.02 9.96 -19.03
C VAL A 144 -14.59 8.58 -19.35
N LYS A 145 -14.10 7.93 -20.41
CA LYS A 145 -14.44 6.53 -20.70
C LYS A 145 -13.75 5.63 -19.67
N GLU A 146 -14.49 4.66 -19.10
CA GLU A 146 -13.97 3.71 -18.12
C GLU A 146 -12.71 2.97 -18.61
N ILE A 147 -12.72 2.52 -19.87
CA ILE A 147 -11.59 1.83 -20.49
C ILE A 147 -10.32 2.72 -20.51
N ASN A 148 -10.46 4.01 -20.83
CA ASN A 148 -9.33 4.92 -20.88
C ASN A 148 -8.79 5.22 -19.47
N ALA A 149 -9.66 5.29 -18.46
CA ALA A 149 -9.24 5.43 -17.08
C ALA A 149 -8.44 4.21 -16.61
N PHE A 150 -8.94 3.00 -16.91
CA PHE A 150 -8.25 1.76 -16.57
C PHE A 150 -6.86 1.65 -17.23
N ILE A 151 -6.78 1.94 -18.53
CA ILE A 151 -5.50 1.95 -19.27
C ILE A 151 -4.53 2.98 -18.67
N SER A 152 -5.02 4.17 -18.27
CA SER A 152 -4.18 5.21 -17.67
C SER A 152 -3.60 4.76 -16.33
N ILE A 153 -4.39 4.09 -15.49
CA ILE A 153 -3.91 3.49 -14.23
C ILE A 153 -2.85 2.42 -14.51
N LEU A 154 -3.10 1.55 -15.49
CA LEU A 154 -2.17 0.47 -15.85
C LEU A 154 -0.83 1.01 -16.35
N ILE A 155 -0.84 2.07 -17.18
CA ILE A 155 0.37 2.76 -17.65
C ILE A 155 1.11 3.39 -16.46
N GLY A 156 0.38 4.07 -15.56
CA GLY A 156 0.90 4.62 -14.32
C GLY A 156 1.65 3.61 -13.48
N LEU A 157 0.99 2.48 -13.24
CA LEU A 157 1.52 1.40 -12.45
C LEU A 157 2.75 0.75 -13.09
N LEU A 158 2.71 0.49 -14.40
CA LEU A 158 3.81 -0.16 -15.11
C LEU A 158 5.06 0.72 -15.08
N LEU A 159 4.92 2.02 -15.36
CA LEU A 159 6.05 2.97 -15.31
C LEU A 159 6.56 3.20 -13.89
N GLY A 160 5.67 3.31 -12.91
CA GLY A 160 6.04 3.42 -11.50
C GLY A 160 6.83 2.21 -11.02
N LEU A 161 6.34 0.99 -11.32
CA LEU A 161 6.95 -0.26 -10.89
C LEU A 161 8.31 -0.50 -11.55
N LEU A 162 8.49 -0.06 -12.80
CA LEU A 162 9.76 -0.18 -13.53
C LEU A 162 10.93 0.46 -12.77
N LEU A 163 10.67 1.58 -12.10
CA LEU A 163 11.66 2.36 -11.36
C LEU A 163 11.60 2.13 -9.85
N PHE A 164 10.66 1.30 -9.38
CA PHE A 164 10.56 0.96 -7.98
C PHE A 164 11.78 0.13 -7.55
N PRO A 165 12.44 0.48 -6.43
CA PRO A 165 13.65 -0.19 -6.01
C PRO A 165 13.37 -1.60 -5.46
N SER A 166 14.40 -2.43 -5.43
CA SER A 166 14.44 -3.71 -4.73
C SER A 166 14.42 -3.50 -3.20
N PRO A 167 14.20 -4.55 -2.40
CA PRO A 167 14.17 -4.46 -0.94
C PRO A 167 15.43 -3.84 -0.31
N ASP A 168 16.56 -3.89 -1.01
CA ASP A 168 17.83 -3.27 -0.57
C ASP A 168 17.94 -1.78 -0.93
N PHE A 169 16.90 -1.18 -1.54
CA PHE A 169 16.83 0.21 -2.02
C PHE A 169 17.91 0.64 -3.01
N THR A 170 18.73 -0.28 -3.49
CA THR A 170 19.86 0.02 -4.36
C THR A 170 19.45 -0.01 -5.83
N GLN A 171 18.94 -1.12 -6.31
CA GLN A 171 18.65 -1.32 -7.73
C GLN A 171 17.14 -1.24 -7.97
N SER A 172 16.71 -0.81 -9.15
CA SER A 172 15.34 -1.08 -9.63
C SER A 172 15.38 -2.07 -10.77
N ILE A 173 14.18 -2.49 -11.18
CA ILE A 173 13.98 -3.32 -12.37
C ILE A 173 14.65 -2.64 -13.59
N LEU A 174 14.41 -1.36 -13.81
CA LEU A 174 15.04 -0.64 -14.91
C LEU A 174 16.51 -0.31 -14.65
N VAL A 175 16.83 0.21 -13.47
CA VAL A 175 18.16 0.72 -13.10
C VAL A 175 18.88 -0.34 -12.27
N GLY A 176 19.65 -1.20 -12.91
CA GLY A 176 20.44 -2.25 -12.27
C GLY A 176 20.23 -3.64 -12.84
N THR A 177 18.98 -4.02 -13.20
CA THR A 177 18.71 -5.35 -13.78
C THR A 177 18.62 -5.36 -15.30
N ILE A 178 17.91 -4.39 -15.92
CA ILE A 178 17.77 -4.29 -17.38
C ILE A 178 18.88 -3.41 -17.99
N LEU A 179 19.14 -2.24 -17.41
CA LEU A 179 20.26 -1.37 -17.79
C LEU A 179 21.27 -1.27 -16.64
N THR A 180 22.56 -1.18 -16.99
CA THR A 180 23.63 -0.89 -16.03
C THR A 180 23.45 0.50 -15.41
N ARG A 181 23.77 0.60 -14.11
CA ARG A 181 23.64 1.86 -13.34
C ARG A 181 24.47 3.01 -13.93
N ASP A 182 25.56 2.70 -14.60
CA ASP A 182 26.50 3.69 -15.17
C ASP A 182 25.89 4.50 -16.34
N LEU A 183 24.80 4.00 -16.93
CA LEU A 183 24.08 4.68 -18.00
C LEU A 183 23.13 5.77 -17.49
N PHE A 184 22.85 5.79 -16.18
CA PHE A 184 21.92 6.74 -15.58
C PHE A 184 22.66 7.85 -14.82
N PRO A 185 22.18 9.10 -14.89
CA PRO A 185 22.75 10.19 -14.12
C PRO A 185 22.58 9.94 -12.61
N GLN A 186 23.56 10.40 -11.83
CA GLN A 186 23.61 10.25 -10.36
C GLN A 186 22.30 10.68 -9.65
N PHE A 187 21.59 11.67 -10.23
CA PHE A 187 20.33 12.17 -9.69
C PHE A 187 19.20 11.14 -9.77
N ILE A 188 19.16 10.31 -10.81
CA ILE A 188 18.15 9.27 -10.95
C ILE A 188 18.49 8.09 -10.03
N THR A 189 19.76 7.67 -10.01
CA THR A 189 20.21 6.53 -9.21
C THR A 189 20.08 6.76 -7.70
N ASN A 190 20.29 7.99 -7.22
CA ASN A 190 20.21 8.31 -5.79
C ASN A 190 18.78 8.48 -5.28
N TYR A 191 17.84 8.89 -6.14
CA TYR A 191 16.46 9.21 -5.74
C TYR A 191 15.43 8.32 -6.46
N LEU A 192 15.72 7.03 -6.56
CA LEU A 192 14.91 6.05 -7.31
C LEU A 192 13.43 6.02 -6.87
N LEU A 193 13.17 6.01 -5.55
CA LEU A 193 11.82 6.05 -4.99
C LEU A 193 11.06 7.28 -5.45
N PHE A 194 11.68 8.45 -5.35
CA PHE A 194 11.05 9.71 -5.74
C PHE A 194 10.62 9.67 -7.21
N TRP A 195 11.50 9.19 -8.10
CA TRP A 195 11.19 9.05 -9.52
C TRP A 195 10.10 8.02 -9.81
N SER A 196 10.07 6.91 -9.08
CA SER A 196 8.99 5.91 -9.17
C SER A 196 7.62 6.51 -8.83
N PHE A 197 7.49 7.20 -7.69
CA PHE A 197 6.24 7.85 -7.30
C PHE A 197 5.84 8.99 -8.24
N LEU A 198 6.80 9.80 -8.68
CA LEU A 198 6.54 10.91 -9.59
C LEU A 198 6.04 10.41 -10.96
N LEU A 199 6.61 9.33 -11.49
CA LEU A 199 6.14 8.75 -12.74
C LEU A 199 4.80 8.03 -12.59
N ALA A 200 4.59 7.32 -11.47
CA ALA A 200 3.31 6.68 -11.17
C ALA A 200 2.16 7.69 -11.14
N THR A 201 2.40 8.89 -10.61
CA THR A 201 1.39 9.96 -10.55
C THR A 201 1.24 10.72 -11.87
N LEU A 202 2.33 11.11 -12.53
CA LEU A 202 2.26 11.97 -13.71
C LEU A 202 1.84 11.23 -14.99
N SER A 203 2.19 9.96 -15.14
CA SER A 203 1.89 9.26 -16.39
C SER A 203 0.40 8.99 -16.65
N PRO A 204 -0.46 8.70 -15.64
CA PRO A 204 -1.91 8.70 -15.84
C PRO A 204 -2.44 10.06 -16.30
N VAL A 205 -1.87 11.17 -15.82
CA VAL A 205 -2.27 12.54 -16.24
C VAL A 205 -2.01 12.72 -17.73
N ILE A 206 -0.81 12.36 -18.19
CA ILE A 206 -0.39 12.49 -19.60
C ILE A 206 -1.28 11.61 -20.49
N ALA A 207 -1.55 10.37 -20.06
CA ALA A 207 -2.45 9.47 -20.78
C ALA A 207 -3.85 10.07 -20.94
N ILE A 208 -4.43 10.59 -19.85
CA ILE A 208 -5.76 11.22 -19.88
C ILE A 208 -5.79 12.43 -20.82
N ILE A 209 -4.79 13.31 -20.75
CA ILE A 209 -4.72 14.50 -21.62
C ILE A 209 -4.58 14.10 -23.09
N SER A 210 -3.74 13.11 -23.40
CA SER A 210 -3.56 12.60 -24.76
C SER A 210 -4.88 12.08 -25.34
N TYR A 211 -5.65 11.32 -24.56
CA TYR A 211 -6.95 10.82 -24.99
C TYR A 211 -8.02 11.92 -25.16
N ASP A 212 -7.98 12.98 -24.35
CA ASP A 212 -8.89 14.13 -24.47
C ASP A 212 -8.54 14.96 -25.73
N SER A 213 -7.23 15.11 -26.03
CA SER A 213 -6.73 15.81 -27.22
C SER A 213 -7.04 15.07 -28.52
N PHE A 214 -7.04 13.73 -28.53
CA PHE A 214 -7.32 12.94 -29.74
C PHE A 214 -8.81 12.91 -30.12
N LYS A 215 -9.69 13.45 -29.26
CA LYS A 215 -11.14 13.44 -29.43
C LYS A 215 -11.71 14.84 -29.80
N ARG A 216 -10.86 15.86 -29.87
CA ARG A 216 -11.17 17.17 -30.47
C ARG A 216 -10.75 17.19 -31.92
#